data_AF-A0A3D3XMQ8-F1
#
_entry.id   AF-A0A3D3XMQ8-F1
#
_cell.length_a   1.000
_cell.length_b   1.000
_cell.length_c   1.000
_cell.angle_alpha   90.00
_cell.angle_beta   90.00
_cell.angle_gamma   90.00
#
_symmetry.space_group_name_H-M   'P 1'
#
loop_
_entity.id
_entity.type
_entity.pdbx_description
1 polymer ?
#
loop_
_entity_poly.entity_id
_entity_poly.type
_entity_poly.pdbx_seq_one_letter_code
_entity_poly.pdbx_strand_id
1 'polypeptide(L)'
;MSDEEWNWCLDFIVRGGESLESYDDFHKVVVEDGVYKVISRKVSMRHKFNIGTIVSSTMVKVKFQKGKFLGQVEEYFISKLTPGDAFWFAGNCLELVRFKGMEATVRLSKQKKGQVPSYMGGRMPLSAELGYFLREKLEESSTRLSFEDPELALVQPIISLQRERSSVPTRDQFLIEYLEDKEGHHLFVYPFEGRLVHEGLASLLSYRLGYFGKQTFSIAMNDYGFELYSDQPIPVEDGLDSDIFSLEHLREDLVSSLNESEMMQRRFREIAQISGLVFTGYPGKNITTKQLINSTKLMYEVFRDYDPNNLLLRQAYEEVHEFQLEEARMRAALERIANQETLFNLIDKPTPLAFPILVDRLRETMGNESLAERIKRMQLDFG
;
A
#
# COMPACT_ATOMS: atom_id res chain seq x y z
N MET A 1 -3.35 -28.84 5.76
CA MET A 1 -3.09 -29.55 4.50
C MET A 1 -3.81 -30.89 4.57
N SER A 2 -4.85 -31.06 3.76
CA SER A 2 -5.55 -32.34 3.62
C SER A 2 -4.79 -33.30 2.69
N ASP A 3 -5.16 -34.58 2.68
CA ASP A 3 -4.62 -35.56 1.73
C ASP A 3 -4.94 -35.17 0.27
N GLU A 4 -6.09 -34.54 0.04
CA GLU A 4 -6.48 -34.02 -1.27
C GLU A 4 -5.55 -32.89 -1.72
N GLU A 5 -5.23 -31.94 -0.83
CA GLU A 5 -4.30 -30.85 -1.13
C GLU A 5 -2.88 -31.37 -1.38
N TRP A 6 -2.47 -32.39 -0.63
CA TRP A 6 -1.18 -33.05 -0.83
C TRP A 6 -1.11 -33.76 -2.19
N ASN A 7 -2.15 -34.50 -2.56
CA ASN A 7 -2.23 -35.17 -3.85
C ASN A 7 -2.28 -34.18 -5.00
N TRP A 8 -2.96 -33.05 -4.83
CA TRP A 8 -2.94 -31.95 -5.80
C TRP A 8 -1.52 -31.42 -5.99
N CYS A 9 -0.74 -31.22 -4.92
CA CYS A 9 0.65 -30.76 -5.02
C CYS A 9 1.53 -31.75 -5.80
N LEU A 10 1.36 -33.06 -5.55
CA LEU A 10 2.06 -34.12 -6.28
C LEU A 10 1.65 -34.15 -7.75
N ASP A 11 0.37 -34.01 -8.04
CA ASP A 11 -0.13 -33.96 -9.40
C ASP A 11 0.38 -32.72 -10.15
N PHE A 12 0.36 -31.57 -9.50
CA PHE A 12 0.81 -30.31 -10.02
C PHE A 12 2.29 -30.34 -10.45
N ILE A 13 3.17 -31.01 -9.70
CA ILE A 13 4.58 -31.13 -10.07
C ILE A 13 4.84 -32.22 -11.13
N VAL A 14 3.94 -33.20 -11.28
CA VAL A 14 4.10 -34.27 -12.29
C VAL A 14 3.48 -33.86 -13.63
N ARG A 15 2.23 -33.40 -13.62
CA ARG A 15 1.42 -33.10 -14.80
C ARG A 15 1.06 -31.62 -14.96
N GLY A 16 1.46 -30.74 -14.04
CA GLY A 16 1.06 -29.33 -14.09
C GLY A 16 -0.37 -29.05 -13.58
N GLY A 17 -1.07 -30.09 -13.09
CA GLY A 17 -2.48 -30.05 -12.69
C GLY A 17 -3.44 -30.27 -13.86
N GLU A 18 -4.74 -30.28 -13.58
CA GLU A 18 -5.79 -30.63 -14.56
C GLU A 18 -5.77 -29.74 -15.81
N SER A 19 -5.50 -28.44 -15.65
CA SER A 19 -5.49 -27.48 -16.77
C SER A 19 -4.23 -27.52 -17.64
N LEU A 20 -3.13 -28.12 -17.17
CA LEU A 20 -1.82 -28.01 -17.84
C LEU A 20 -1.20 -29.35 -18.27
N GLU A 21 -1.93 -30.47 -18.13
CA GLU A 21 -1.46 -31.82 -18.46
C GLU A 21 -0.93 -31.97 -19.91
N SER A 22 -1.46 -31.20 -20.84
CA SER A 22 -1.03 -31.24 -22.25
C SER A 22 0.28 -30.48 -22.53
N TYR A 23 0.91 -29.89 -21.51
CA TYR A 23 2.03 -28.97 -21.67
C TYR A 23 3.26 -29.44 -20.87
N ASP A 24 4.16 -30.16 -21.54
CA ASP A 24 5.37 -30.75 -20.95
C ASP A 24 6.28 -29.77 -20.19
N ASP A 25 6.25 -28.48 -20.52
CA ASP A 25 7.05 -27.46 -19.84
C ASP A 25 6.65 -27.24 -18.36
N PHE A 26 5.45 -27.71 -17.94
CA PHE A 26 4.99 -27.69 -16.55
C PHE A 26 5.25 -28.98 -15.78
N HIS A 27 5.71 -30.04 -16.46
CA HIS A 27 6.07 -31.32 -15.84
C HIS A 27 7.45 -31.21 -15.19
N LYS A 28 7.49 -31.14 -13.85
CA LYS A 28 8.72 -30.93 -13.08
C LYS A 28 9.37 -32.25 -12.65
N VAL A 29 8.55 -33.27 -12.44
CA VAL A 29 8.92 -34.52 -11.78
C VAL A 29 8.33 -35.72 -12.52
N VAL A 30 9.06 -36.84 -12.56
CA VAL A 30 8.56 -38.14 -13.02
C VAL A 30 8.45 -39.11 -11.85
N VAL A 31 7.52 -40.05 -11.92
CA VAL A 31 7.36 -41.09 -10.90
C VAL A 31 7.97 -42.39 -11.41
N GLU A 32 9.01 -42.87 -10.74
CA GLU A 32 9.68 -44.14 -11.02
C GLU A 32 9.70 -44.98 -9.74
N ASP A 33 9.14 -46.20 -9.78
CA ASP A 33 9.06 -47.11 -8.64
C ASP A 33 8.41 -46.48 -7.39
N GLY A 34 7.40 -45.62 -7.60
CA GLY A 34 6.74 -44.87 -6.52
C GLY A 34 7.56 -43.69 -5.97
N VAL A 35 8.73 -43.40 -6.56
CA VAL A 35 9.60 -42.29 -6.17
C VAL A 35 9.52 -41.15 -7.18
N TYR A 36 9.25 -39.96 -6.66
CA TYR A 36 9.18 -38.71 -7.41
C TYR A 36 10.60 -38.17 -7.68
N LYS A 37 11.06 -38.17 -8.93
CA LYS A 37 12.42 -37.78 -9.34
C LYS A 37 12.44 -36.63 -10.35
N VAL A 38 13.38 -35.70 -10.19
CA VAL A 38 13.70 -34.69 -11.21
C VAL A 38 14.80 -35.24 -12.12
N ILE A 39 14.43 -35.73 -13.29
CA ILE A 39 15.39 -36.30 -14.27
C ILE A 39 15.98 -35.24 -15.21
N SER A 40 15.29 -34.12 -15.40
CA SER A 40 15.71 -33.06 -16.32
C SER A 40 16.67 -32.08 -15.67
N ARG A 41 17.90 -31.98 -16.20
CA ARG A 41 18.87 -30.96 -15.78
C ARG A 41 18.34 -29.54 -15.97
N LYS A 42 17.55 -29.29 -17.03
CA LYS A 42 16.91 -27.99 -17.30
C LYS A 42 15.95 -27.62 -16.16
N VAL A 43 15.08 -28.54 -15.76
CA VAL A 43 14.11 -28.34 -14.68
C VAL A 43 14.84 -28.15 -13.34
N SER A 44 15.85 -28.98 -13.04
CA SER A 44 16.65 -28.85 -11.83
C SER A 44 17.31 -27.46 -11.71
N MET A 45 17.90 -26.96 -12.81
CA MET A 45 18.51 -25.63 -12.81
C MET A 45 17.47 -24.51 -12.66
N ARG A 46 16.31 -24.60 -13.35
CA ARG A 46 15.22 -23.62 -13.20
C ARG A 46 14.76 -23.51 -11.76
N HIS A 47 14.54 -24.65 -11.11
CA HIS A 47 14.13 -24.67 -9.70
C HIS A 47 15.18 -24.05 -8.79
N LYS A 48 16.47 -24.38 -8.98
CA LYS A 48 17.58 -23.80 -8.18
C LYS A 48 17.70 -22.28 -8.32
N PHE A 49 17.39 -21.71 -9.48
CA PHE A 49 17.46 -20.26 -9.69
C PHE A 49 16.22 -19.50 -9.19
N ASN A 50 15.09 -20.19 -9.06
CA ASN A 50 13.84 -19.62 -8.58
C ASN A 50 13.48 -20.04 -7.15
N ILE A 51 14.39 -20.72 -6.44
CA ILE A 51 14.14 -21.16 -5.08
C ILE A 51 14.05 -19.96 -4.15
N GLY A 52 12.95 -19.88 -3.40
CA GLY A 52 12.69 -18.80 -2.45
C GLY A 52 11.25 -18.29 -2.54
N THR A 53 10.89 -17.45 -1.57
CA THR A 53 9.56 -16.84 -1.46
C THR A 53 9.58 -15.32 -1.62
N ILE A 54 10.78 -14.72 -1.72
CA ILE A 54 10.95 -13.26 -1.84
C ILE A 54 10.81 -12.87 -3.31
N VAL A 55 9.77 -12.11 -3.62
CA VAL A 55 9.50 -11.53 -4.94
C VAL A 55 9.87 -10.04 -4.95
N SER A 56 10.44 -9.57 -6.05
CA SER A 56 10.80 -8.15 -6.22
C SER A 56 9.59 -7.30 -6.61
N SER A 57 9.48 -6.08 -6.06
CA SER A 57 8.48 -5.10 -6.47
C SER A 57 8.51 -4.85 -7.99
N THR A 58 7.35 -4.93 -8.63
CA THR A 58 7.21 -4.75 -10.08
C THR A 58 7.18 -3.26 -10.43
N MET A 59 7.90 -2.84 -11.47
CA MET A 59 8.04 -1.43 -11.87
C MET A 59 7.31 -1.12 -13.18
N VAL A 60 6.31 -0.24 -13.18
CA VAL A 60 5.55 0.23 -14.35
C VAL A 60 6.26 1.36 -15.06
N LYS A 61 6.32 1.32 -16.40
CA LYS A 61 6.87 2.39 -17.24
C LYS A 61 5.87 3.53 -17.37
N VAL A 62 6.30 4.74 -17.04
CA VAL A 62 5.51 5.95 -17.23
C VAL A 62 5.88 6.59 -18.57
N LYS A 63 4.89 6.80 -19.45
CA LYS A 63 5.07 7.35 -20.81
C LYS A 63 3.99 8.35 -21.15
N PHE A 64 4.36 9.43 -21.82
CA PHE A 64 3.38 10.31 -22.43
C PHE A 64 2.58 9.59 -23.53
N GLN A 65 1.36 10.05 -23.83
CA GLN A 65 0.54 9.56 -24.95
C GLN A 65 1.29 9.51 -26.29
N LYS A 66 2.23 10.44 -26.51
CA LYS A 66 3.08 10.51 -27.71
C LYS A 66 4.32 9.58 -27.65
N GLY A 67 4.39 8.68 -26.67
CA GLY A 67 5.42 7.64 -26.54
C GLY A 67 6.69 8.04 -25.77
N LYS A 68 6.89 9.32 -25.42
CA LYS A 68 8.06 9.77 -24.65
C LYS A 68 8.08 9.10 -23.27
N PHE A 69 9.14 8.35 -22.98
CA PHE A 69 9.38 7.68 -21.71
C PHE A 69 9.88 8.68 -20.65
N LEU A 70 9.31 8.59 -19.45
CA LEU A 70 9.64 9.46 -18.32
C LEU A 70 10.43 8.74 -17.23
N GLY A 71 10.23 7.43 -17.07
CA GLY A 71 10.86 6.63 -16.02
C GLY A 71 9.96 5.47 -15.58
N GLN A 72 10.25 4.90 -14.41
CA GLN A 72 9.47 3.80 -13.85
C GLN A 72 9.04 4.11 -12.41
N VAL A 73 7.88 3.59 -12.02
CA VAL A 73 7.30 3.66 -10.66
C VAL A 73 6.86 2.27 -10.23
N GLU A 74 6.71 2.02 -8.94
CA GLU A 74 6.16 0.73 -8.49
C GLU A 74 4.74 0.53 -9.02
N GLU A 75 4.44 -0.70 -9.47
CA GLU A 75 3.12 -1.11 -9.96
C GLU A 75 2.05 -0.83 -8.91
N TYR A 76 2.39 -1.10 -7.64
CA TYR A 76 1.55 -0.84 -6.48
C TYR A 76 0.99 0.57 -6.42
N PHE A 77 1.81 1.55 -6.77
CA PHE A 77 1.42 2.95 -6.75
C PHE A 77 0.44 3.26 -7.88
N ILE A 78 0.76 2.87 -9.12
CA ILE A 78 -0.08 3.18 -10.29
C ILE A 78 -1.41 2.42 -10.29
N SER A 79 -1.45 1.19 -9.75
CA SER A 79 -2.69 0.38 -9.72
C SER A 79 -3.78 0.99 -8.84
N LYS A 80 -3.43 1.90 -7.92
CA LYS A 80 -4.39 2.60 -7.08
C LYS A 80 -5.01 3.83 -7.76
N LEU A 81 -4.44 4.27 -8.87
CA LEU A 81 -4.89 5.44 -9.60
C LEU A 81 -5.96 5.07 -10.62
N THR A 82 -7.00 5.88 -10.68
CA THR A 82 -8.03 5.82 -11.72
C THR A 82 -7.63 6.73 -12.90
N PRO A 83 -8.00 6.40 -14.15
CA PRO A 83 -7.84 7.34 -15.26
C PRO A 83 -8.51 8.70 -14.95
N GLY A 84 -7.72 9.78 -14.98
CA GLY A 84 -8.11 11.12 -14.56
C GLY A 84 -7.36 11.60 -13.32
N ASP A 85 -6.80 10.70 -12.53
CA ASP A 85 -6.05 11.05 -11.32
C ASP A 85 -4.69 11.65 -11.68
N ALA A 86 -4.29 12.67 -10.92
CA ALA A 86 -2.99 13.31 -11.07
C ALA A 86 -1.96 12.73 -10.11
N PHE A 87 -0.72 12.61 -10.56
CA PHE A 87 0.43 12.20 -9.76
C PHE A 87 1.72 12.90 -10.18
N TRP A 88 2.59 13.17 -9.21
CA TRP A 88 3.92 13.72 -9.44
C TRP A 88 4.91 12.63 -9.82
N PHE A 89 5.56 12.81 -10.97
CA PHE A 89 6.63 11.94 -11.39
C PHE A 89 7.60 12.66 -12.33
N ALA A 90 8.91 12.40 -12.16
CA ALA A 90 9.97 13.02 -12.95
C ALA A 90 9.84 14.57 -13.04
N GLY A 91 9.51 15.22 -11.93
CA GLY A 91 9.38 16.68 -11.83
C GLY A 91 8.19 17.28 -12.58
N ASN A 92 7.18 16.48 -12.94
CA ASN A 92 5.95 16.94 -13.58
C ASN A 92 4.72 16.39 -12.84
N CYS A 93 3.65 17.18 -12.76
CA CYS A 93 2.33 16.68 -12.42
C CYS A 93 1.70 16.05 -13.65
N LEU A 94 1.42 14.75 -13.59
CA LEU A 94 0.98 13.91 -14.69
C LEU A 94 -0.42 13.39 -14.39
N GLU A 95 -1.30 13.42 -15.37
CA GLU A 95 -2.62 12.79 -15.27
C GLU A 95 -2.55 11.39 -15.89
N LEU A 96 -2.99 10.38 -15.14
CA LEU A 96 -3.12 9.03 -15.65
C LEU A 96 -4.23 9.00 -16.71
N VAL A 97 -3.86 8.73 -17.96
CA VAL A 97 -4.84 8.56 -19.04
C VAL A 97 -5.27 7.11 -19.15
N ARG A 98 -4.33 6.19 -18.95
CA ARG A 98 -4.57 4.76 -19.07
C ARG A 98 -3.48 3.99 -18.35
N PHE A 99 -3.87 3.07 -17.49
CA PHE A 99 -3.00 2.01 -17.02
C PHE A 99 -3.35 0.70 -17.73
N LYS A 100 -2.37 0.07 -18.37
CA LYS A 100 -2.54 -1.27 -18.96
C LYS A 100 -1.24 -2.05 -18.97
N GLY A 101 -1.23 -3.18 -18.27
CA GLY A 101 -0.06 -4.04 -18.15
C GLY A 101 1.06 -3.33 -17.40
N MET A 102 2.10 -2.91 -18.12
CA MET A 102 3.30 -2.26 -17.55
C MET A 102 3.53 -0.85 -18.04
N GLU A 103 2.51 -0.25 -18.63
CA GLU A 103 2.61 1.10 -19.16
C GLU A 103 1.50 1.95 -18.55
N ALA A 104 1.92 2.97 -17.81
CA ALA A 104 1.09 4.10 -17.43
C ALA A 104 1.22 5.14 -18.54
N THR A 105 0.17 5.28 -19.34
CA THR A 105 0.07 6.35 -20.32
C THR A 105 -0.43 7.60 -19.63
N VAL A 106 0.33 8.69 -19.75
CA VAL A 106 0.05 9.94 -19.05
C VAL A 106 -0.02 11.13 -19.99
N ARG A 107 -0.60 12.22 -19.50
CA ARG A 107 -0.50 13.57 -20.07
C ARG A 107 -0.08 14.55 -18.99
N LEU A 108 0.32 15.76 -19.37
CA LEU A 108 0.52 16.82 -18.37
C LEU A 108 -0.83 17.13 -17.72
N SER A 109 -0.88 17.05 -16.40
CA SER A 109 -2.07 17.43 -15.65
C SER A 109 -2.22 18.95 -15.68
N LYS A 110 -3.48 19.40 -15.71
CA LYS A 110 -3.80 20.81 -15.41
C LYS A 110 -3.82 21.08 -13.90
N GLN A 111 -3.90 20.03 -13.09
CA GLN A 111 -3.82 20.10 -11.64
C GLN A 111 -2.38 20.41 -11.24
N LYS A 112 -2.20 21.26 -10.23
CA LYS A 112 -0.86 21.63 -9.76
C LYS A 112 -0.27 20.60 -8.78
N LYS A 113 -1.10 19.65 -8.32
CA LYS A 113 -0.75 18.66 -7.31
C LYS A 113 -1.31 17.29 -7.69
N GLY A 114 -0.76 16.24 -7.09
CA GLY A 114 -1.11 14.86 -7.41
C GLY A 114 -0.36 13.88 -6.51
N GLN A 115 -0.80 12.61 -6.50
CA GLN A 115 -0.22 11.53 -5.71
C GLN A 115 1.28 11.37 -5.96
N VAL A 116 2.01 10.81 -5.01
CA VAL A 116 3.47 10.69 -5.12
C VAL A 116 3.84 9.22 -4.93
N PRO A 117 4.70 8.64 -5.80
CA PRO A 117 5.05 7.23 -5.69
C PRO A 117 5.83 6.93 -4.41
N SER A 118 5.18 6.15 -3.53
CA SER A 118 5.82 5.53 -2.37
C SER A 118 6.52 4.23 -2.78
N TYR A 119 7.74 4.02 -2.27
CA TYR A 119 8.49 2.78 -2.46
C TYR A 119 8.37 1.94 -1.20
N MET A 120 7.82 0.73 -1.33
CA MET A 120 7.55 -0.19 -0.20
C MET A 120 8.82 -0.83 0.36
N GLY A 121 9.83 -0.04 0.74
CA GLY A 121 11.01 -0.55 1.43
C GLY A 121 10.61 -1.37 2.66
N GLY A 122 11.05 -2.63 2.72
CA GLY A 122 10.57 -3.70 3.62
C GLY A 122 10.72 -3.43 5.12
N ARG A 123 9.97 -2.47 5.64
CA ARG A 123 9.78 -2.23 7.08
C ARG A 123 8.56 -3.01 7.54
N MET A 124 8.69 -3.75 8.64
CA MET A 124 7.52 -4.36 9.29
C MET A 124 6.67 -3.23 9.91
N PRO A 125 5.36 -3.17 9.63
CA PRO A 125 4.47 -2.19 10.25
C PRO A 125 4.30 -2.48 11.75
N LEU A 126 3.86 -1.49 12.54
CA LEU A 126 3.48 -1.74 13.94
C LEU A 126 2.39 -2.81 14.06
N SER A 127 2.55 -3.71 15.04
CA SER A 127 1.48 -4.61 15.47
C SER A 127 0.38 -3.84 16.21
N ALA A 128 -0.79 -4.47 16.37
CA ALA A 128 -1.91 -3.89 17.09
C ALA A 128 -1.55 -3.56 18.57
N GLU A 129 -0.81 -4.45 19.23
CA GLU A 129 -0.36 -4.27 20.62
C GLU A 129 0.59 -3.09 20.74
N LEU A 130 1.50 -2.92 19.78
CA LEU A 130 2.45 -1.82 19.82
C LEU A 130 1.76 -0.47 19.56
N GLY A 131 0.74 -0.44 18.68
CA GLY A 131 -0.14 0.73 18.49
C GLY A 131 -0.90 1.09 19.77
N TYR A 132 -1.42 0.08 20.49
CA TYR A 132 -2.04 0.27 21.80
C TYR A 132 -1.08 0.89 22.82
N PHE A 133 0.11 0.31 23.00
CA PHE A 133 1.11 0.85 23.93
C PHE A 133 1.58 2.26 23.55
N LEU A 134 1.66 2.57 22.26
CA LEU A 134 2.03 3.91 21.80
C LEU A 134 0.99 4.96 22.22
N ARG A 135 -0.32 4.64 22.12
CA ARG A 135 -1.40 5.50 22.63
C ARG A 135 -1.34 5.67 24.14
N GLU A 136 -1.10 4.59 24.89
CA GLU A 136 -0.93 4.67 26.35
C GLU A 136 0.25 5.58 26.73
N LYS A 137 1.38 5.43 26.05
CA LYS A 137 2.57 6.25 26.31
C LYS A 137 2.39 7.70 25.88
N LEU A 138 1.62 7.97 24.82
CA LEU A 138 1.27 9.33 24.43
C LEU A 138 0.37 10.00 25.47
N GLU A 139 -0.66 9.30 25.97
CA GLU A 139 -1.49 9.78 27.07
C GLU A 139 -0.67 10.02 28.35
N GLU A 140 0.20 9.07 28.71
CA GLU A 140 1.09 9.20 29.85
C GLU A 140 1.96 10.47 29.72
N SER A 141 2.56 10.65 28.55
CA SER A 141 3.41 11.81 28.24
C SER A 141 2.65 13.14 28.34
N SER A 142 1.33 13.12 28.15
CA SER A 142 0.49 14.31 28.20
C SER A 142 0.00 14.61 29.62
N THR A 143 -0.36 13.58 30.39
CA THR A 143 -1.11 13.74 31.64
C THR A 143 -0.25 13.74 32.89
N ARG A 144 0.95 13.15 32.84
CA ARG A 144 1.85 13.06 34.00
C ARG A 144 2.88 14.20 34.03
N LEU A 145 3.31 14.53 35.24
CA LEU A 145 4.36 15.52 35.50
C LEU A 145 5.74 14.88 35.72
N SER A 146 5.78 13.56 35.93
CA SER A 146 7.01 12.79 36.16
C SER A 146 6.90 11.44 35.44
N PHE A 147 8.02 10.97 34.89
CA PHE A 147 8.09 9.75 34.08
C PHE A 147 9.11 8.80 34.68
N GLU A 148 8.75 7.53 34.79
CA GLU A 148 9.69 6.46 35.16
C GLU A 148 10.59 6.10 33.97
N ASP A 149 10.05 6.19 32.75
CA ASP A 149 10.78 5.94 31.51
C ASP A 149 11.65 7.15 31.13
N PRO A 150 12.98 6.99 31.01
CA PRO A 150 13.87 8.09 30.63
C PRO A 150 13.58 8.60 29.21
N GLU A 151 13.09 7.75 28.31
CA GLU A 151 12.68 8.14 26.95
C GLU A 151 11.48 9.09 26.97
N LEU A 152 10.48 8.85 27.84
CA LEU A 152 9.32 9.75 27.97
C LEU A 152 9.74 11.11 28.51
N ALA A 153 10.68 11.16 29.45
CA ALA A 153 11.24 12.40 29.96
C ALA A 153 12.01 13.16 28.87
N LEU A 154 12.77 12.44 28.04
CA LEU A 154 13.56 13.02 26.95
C LEU A 154 12.70 13.68 25.86
N VAL A 155 11.54 13.08 25.53
CA VAL A 155 10.66 13.61 24.47
C VAL A 155 9.73 14.74 24.94
N GLN A 156 9.74 15.11 26.22
CA GLN A 156 8.85 16.16 26.75
C GLN A 156 8.92 17.51 26.02
N PRO A 157 10.07 18.00 25.53
CA PRO A 157 10.10 19.21 24.71
C PRO A 157 9.25 19.08 23.44
N ILE A 158 9.24 17.90 22.82
CA ILE A 158 8.45 17.59 21.62
C ILE A 158 6.97 17.53 21.97
N ILE A 159 6.61 16.87 23.08
CA ILE A 159 5.23 16.81 23.58
C ILE A 159 4.69 18.19 23.94
N SER A 160 5.53 19.04 24.54
CA SER A 160 5.18 20.41 24.90
C SER A 160 4.90 21.25 23.66
N LEU A 161 5.74 21.11 22.61
CA LEU A 161 5.53 21.78 21.32
C LEU A 161 4.27 21.26 20.60
N GLN A 162 3.96 19.97 20.71
CA GLN A 162 2.72 19.40 20.17
C GLN A 162 1.49 20.01 20.84
N ARG A 163 1.54 20.17 22.17
CA ARG A 163 0.47 20.83 22.93
C ARG A 163 0.36 22.33 22.64
N GLU A 164 1.46 22.99 22.35
CA GLU A 164 1.45 24.41 21.99
C GLU A 164 0.77 24.63 20.63
N ARG A 165 1.05 23.77 19.65
CA ARG A 165 0.56 23.93 18.27
C ARG A 165 -0.80 23.28 18.01
N SER A 166 -1.19 22.28 18.81
CA SER A 166 -2.40 21.48 18.62
C SER A 166 -2.76 20.77 19.93
N SER A 167 -2.99 19.46 19.91
CA SER A 167 -3.33 18.63 21.06
C SER A 167 -2.45 17.39 21.11
N VAL A 168 -2.25 16.88 22.33
CA VAL A 168 -1.65 15.56 22.56
C VAL A 168 -2.80 14.65 23.00
N PRO A 169 -3.35 13.82 22.10
CA PRO A 169 -4.58 13.08 22.37
C PRO A 169 -4.38 12.06 23.48
N THR A 170 -5.40 11.92 24.32
CA THR A 170 -5.54 10.78 25.24
C THR A 170 -6.13 9.58 24.50
N ARG A 171 -6.21 8.41 25.15
CA ARG A 171 -6.79 7.20 24.53
C ARG A 171 -8.26 7.36 24.15
N ASP A 172 -8.98 8.27 24.78
CA ASP A 172 -10.40 8.53 24.54
C ASP A 172 -10.62 9.67 23.53
N GLN A 173 -9.53 10.20 22.95
CA GLN A 173 -9.56 11.30 22.00
C GLN A 173 -8.94 10.89 20.65
N PHE A 174 -9.59 11.31 19.57
CA PHE A 174 -9.14 11.06 18.21
C PHE A 174 -8.71 12.38 17.56
N LEU A 175 -7.40 12.53 17.33
CA LEU A 175 -6.84 13.76 16.78
C LEU A 175 -6.88 13.76 15.25
N ILE A 176 -7.38 14.87 14.71
CA ILE A 176 -7.31 15.25 13.30
C ILE A 176 -6.75 16.67 13.24
N GLU A 177 -5.73 16.89 12.42
CA GLU A 177 -5.13 18.21 12.22
C GLU A 177 -5.29 18.64 10.76
N TYR A 178 -5.60 19.91 10.55
CA TYR A 178 -5.73 20.48 9.22
C TYR A 178 -4.80 21.67 9.04
N LEU A 179 -3.88 21.57 8.08
CA LEU A 179 -2.94 22.61 7.71
C LEU A 179 -3.26 23.12 6.30
N GLU A 180 -3.36 24.43 6.16
CA GLU A 180 -3.30 25.09 4.86
C GLU A 180 -1.97 25.81 4.72
N ASP A 181 -1.22 25.49 3.67
CA ASP A 181 0.04 26.15 3.35
C ASP A 181 0.13 26.54 1.86
N LYS A 182 1.30 27.02 1.44
CA LYS A 182 1.54 27.41 0.05
C LYS A 182 1.47 26.22 -0.91
N GLU A 183 1.76 25.02 -0.41
CA GLU A 183 1.66 23.79 -1.17
C GLU A 183 0.25 23.29 -1.25
N GLY A 184 -0.64 23.44 -0.26
CA GLY A 184 -2.05 23.07 -0.35
C GLY A 184 -2.77 22.84 0.96
N HIS A 185 -3.68 21.87 0.92
CA HIS A 185 -4.50 21.50 2.07
C HIS A 185 -4.09 20.10 2.52
N HIS A 186 -3.79 19.98 3.81
CA HIS A 186 -3.25 18.79 4.42
C HIS A 186 -4.17 18.38 5.57
N LEU A 187 -4.72 17.17 5.49
CA LEU A 187 -5.48 16.55 6.55
C LEU A 187 -4.64 15.44 7.17
N PHE A 188 -4.13 15.66 8.38
CA PHE A 188 -3.41 14.65 9.14
C PHE A 188 -4.37 13.94 10.08
N VAL A 189 -4.31 12.61 10.09
CA VAL A 189 -5.18 11.74 10.88
C VAL A 189 -4.30 10.78 11.68
N TYR A 190 -4.57 10.64 12.99
CA TYR A 190 -3.70 9.90 13.91
C TYR A 190 -4.40 8.72 14.62
N PRO A 191 -4.65 7.59 13.94
CA PRO A 191 -5.26 6.40 14.55
C PRO A 191 -4.31 5.57 15.43
N PHE A 192 -2.99 5.65 15.18
CA PHE A 192 -1.96 4.82 15.82
C PHE A 192 -2.10 3.30 15.55
N GLU A 193 -2.42 2.91 14.32
CA GLU A 193 -2.71 1.51 13.93
C GLU A 193 -1.64 0.85 13.05
N GLY A 194 -0.56 1.56 12.77
CA GLY A 194 0.48 1.07 11.86
C GLY A 194 0.13 1.27 10.38
N ARG A 195 1.17 1.17 9.55
CA ARG A 195 1.13 1.59 8.14
C ARG A 195 0.04 0.90 7.30
N LEU A 196 -0.19 -0.40 7.46
CA LEU A 196 -1.15 -1.14 6.64
C LEU A 196 -2.60 -0.70 6.91
N VAL A 197 -2.96 -0.51 8.17
CA VAL A 197 -4.29 -0.02 8.56
C VAL A 197 -4.44 1.43 8.11
N HIS A 198 -3.41 2.27 8.30
CA HIS A 198 -3.44 3.67 7.84
C HIS A 198 -3.62 3.79 6.33
N GLU A 199 -3.01 2.90 5.56
CA GLU A 199 -3.21 2.87 4.12
C GLU A 199 -4.67 2.62 3.76
N GLY A 200 -5.26 1.57 4.34
CA GLY A 200 -6.66 1.24 4.08
C GLY A 200 -7.63 2.32 4.56
N LEU A 201 -7.37 2.92 5.74
CA LEU A 201 -8.13 4.06 6.24
C LEU A 201 -8.00 5.28 5.31
N ALA A 202 -6.81 5.59 4.83
CA ALA A 202 -6.58 6.72 3.94
C ALA A 202 -7.31 6.52 2.59
N SER A 203 -7.29 5.31 2.04
CA SER A 203 -8.05 4.95 0.83
C SER A 203 -9.55 5.03 1.06
N LEU A 204 -10.06 4.51 2.18
CA LEU A 204 -11.47 4.58 2.56
C LEU A 204 -11.94 6.04 2.69
N LEU A 205 -11.21 6.86 3.45
CA LEU A 205 -11.54 8.26 3.64
C LEU A 205 -11.46 9.05 2.33
N SER A 206 -10.45 8.80 1.49
CA SER A 206 -10.34 9.43 0.18
C SER A 206 -11.56 9.13 -0.70
N TYR A 207 -12.03 7.88 -0.68
CA TYR A 207 -13.24 7.46 -1.40
C TYR A 207 -14.49 8.17 -0.85
N ARG A 208 -14.68 8.15 0.47
CA ARG A 208 -15.85 8.76 1.13
C ARG A 208 -15.88 10.28 0.99
N LEU A 209 -14.73 10.96 1.13
CA LEU A 209 -14.63 12.40 0.91
C LEU A 209 -14.93 12.78 -0.56
N GLY A 210 -14.71 11.85 -1.50
CA GLY A 210 -15.08 12.01 -2.90
C GLY A 210 -16.57 12.23 -3.15
N TYR A 211 -17.46 11.86 -2.22
CA TYR A 211 -18.89 12.14 -2.33
C TYR A 211 -19.24 13.62 -2.18
N PHE A 212 -18.41 14.39 -1.45
CA PHE A 212 -18.60 15.81 -1.22
C PHE A 212 -17.91 16.69 -2.27
N GLY A 213 -17.03 16.11 -3.08
CA GLY A 213 -16.38 16.80 -4.17
C GLY A 213 -15.38 15.93 -4.92
N LYS A 214 -15.27 16.13 -6.23
CA LYS A 214 -14.25 15.46 -7.04
C LYS A 214 -12.87 16.01 -6.68
N GLN A 215 -12.12 15.27 -5.89
CA GLN A 215 -10.77 15.63 -5.45
C GLN A 215 -9.81 14.48 -5.64
N THR A 216 -8.56 14.82 -5.95
CA THR A 216 -7.46 13.86 -6.00
C THR A 216 -6.68 13.99 -4.70
N PHE A 217 -6.60 12.91 -3.93
CA PHE A 217 -5.82 12.89 -2.69
C PHE A 217 -4.47 12.23 -2.90
N SER A 218 -3.40 12.88 -2.47
CA SER A 218 -2.10 12.23 -2.24
C SER A 218 -2.05 11.71 -0.81
N ILE A 219 -1.59 10.47 -0.65
CA ILE A 219 -1.51 9.82 0.65
C ILE A 219 -0.04 9.70 1.04
N ALA A 220 0.30 10.17 2.24
CA ALA A 220 1.55 9.83 2.92
C ALA A 220 1.21 9.22 4.28
N MET A 221 2.05 8.34 4.81
CA MET A 221 1.74 7.61 6.03
C MET A 221 2.99 7.10 6.73
N ASN A 222 2.88 6.97 8.04
CA ASN A 222 3.84 6.28 8.87
C ASN A 222 3.11 5.37 9.86
N ASP A 223 3.81 5.00 10.92
CA ASP A 223 3.34 4.04 11.90
C ASP A 223 2.27 4.58 12.86
N TYR A 224 2.14 5.91 13.02
CA TYR A 224 1.15 6.50 13.94
C TYR A 224 0.03 7.30 13.25
N GLY A 225 0.21 7.69 11.99
CA GLY A 225 -0.84 8.37 11.25
C GLY A 225 -0.60 8.44 9.75
N PHE A 226 -1.50 9.16 9.08
CA PHE A 226 -1.43 9.43 7.65
C PHE A 226 -1.88 10.86 7.32
N GLU A 227 -1.52 11.30 6.12
CA GLU A 227 -1.88 12.56 5.51
C GLU A 227 -2.73 12.30 4.28
N LEU A 228 -3.86 12.98 4.16
CA LEU A 228 -4.55 13.22 2.89
C LEU A 228 -4.23 14.64 2.43
N TYR A 229 -3.58 14.77 1.30
CA TYR A 229 -3.21 16.06 0.71
C TYR A 229 -3.99 16.32 -0.57
N SER A 230 -4.47 17.56 -0.73
CA SER A 230 -5.24 18.00 -1.91
C SER A 230 -4.78 19.37 -2.42
N ASP A 231 -4.97 19.63 -3.73
CA ASP A 231 -4.86 20.99 -4.26
C ASP A 231 -6.03 21.90 -3.96
N GLN A 232 -7.11 21.33 -3.46
CA GLN A 232 -8.35 22.01 -3.15
C GLN A 232 -8.68 21.83 -1.67
N PRO A 233 -9.48 22.73 -1.09
CA PRO A 233 -9.94 22.58 0.29
C PRO A 233 -10.59 21.21 0.48
N ILE A 234 -10.14 20.46 1.49
CA ILE A 234 -10.67 19.13 1.78
C ILE A 234 -11.98 19.32 2.56
N PRO A 235 -13.10 18.69 2.15
CA PRO A 235 -14.42 18.87 2.77
C PRO A 235 -14.51 18.06 4.08
N VAL A 236 -13.60 18.33 5.01
CA VAL A 236 -13.46 17.58 6.26
C VAL A 236 -14.64 17.83 7.18
N GLU A 237 -15.16 19.05 7.25
CA GLU A 237 -16.35 19.37 8.07
C GLU A 237 -17.57 18.58 7.58
N ASP A 238 -17.87 18.64 6.27
CA ASP A 238 -18.96 17.85 5.66
C ASP A 238 -18.78 16.34 5.89
N GLY A 239 -17.53 15.88 5.80
CA GLY A 239 -17.17 14.50 6.05
C GLY A 239 -17.38 14.08 7.51
N LEU A 240 -16.94 14.88 8.47
CA LEU A 240 -17.13 14.62 9.89
C LEU A 240 -18.62 14.64 10.26
N ASP A 241 -19.38 15.60 9.74
CA ASP A 241 -20.84 15.70 9.94
C ASP A 241 -21.59 14.48 9.37
N SER A 242 -21.06 13.86 8.31
CA SER A 242 -21.63 12.67 7.68
C SER A 242 -21.06 11.35 8.21
N ASP A 243 -20.28 11.40 9.29
CA ASP A 243 -19.60 10.26 9.90
C ASP A 243 -18.76 9.43 8.89
N ILE A 244 -17.80 10.07 8.22
CA ILE A 244 -16.86 9.39 7.31
C ILE A 244 -16.06 8.25 7.95
N PHE A 245 -16.09 8.10 9.27
CA PHE A 245 -15.48 7.00 10.03
C PHE A 245 -16.47 5.87 10.36
N SER A 246 -17.71 5.96 9.90
CA SER A 246 -18.76 4.97 10.14
C SER A 246 -18.38 3.57 9.66
N LEU A 247 -18.86 2.56 10.39
CA LEU A 247 -18.78 1.16 9.98
C LEU A 247 -19.85 0.78 8.94
N GLU A 248 -20.84 1.65 8.72
CA GLU A 248 -21.85 1.45 7.70
C GLU A 248 -21.19 1.36 6.32
N HIS A 249 -21.62 0.39 5.52
CA HIS A 249 -21.10 0.13 4.17
C HIS A 249 -19.57 -0.12 4.08
N LEU A 250 -18.86 -0.34 5.20
CA LEU A 250 -17.39 -0.42 5.24
C LEU A 250 -16.81 -1.38 4.20
N ARG A 251 -17.38 -2.58 4.06
CA ARG A 251 -16.89 -3.57 3.08
C ARG A 251 -17.11 -3.11 1.64
N GLU A 252 -18.27 -2.54 1.35
CA GLU A 252 -18.63 -2.07 0.01
C GLU A 252 -17.73 -0.90 -0.41
N ASP A 253 -17.46 0.01 0.52
CA ASP A 253 -16.57 1.17 0.31
C ASP A 253 -15.11 0.74 0.17
N LEU A 254 -14.65 -0.22 0.96
CA LEU A 254 -13.29 -0.76 0.84
C LEU A 254 -13.07 -1.46 -0.50
N VAL A 255 -14.03 -2.29 -0.94
CA VAL A 255 -13.99 -2.93 -2.27
C VAL A 255 -14.09 -1.88 -3.37
N SER A 256 -14.86 -0.80 -3.19
CA SER A 256 -14.96 0.26 -4.20
C SER A 256 -13.71 1.14 -4.27
N SER A 257 -13.02 1.33 -3.14
CA SER A 257 -11.75 2.08 -3.08
C SER A 257 -10.55 1.28 -3.58
N LEU A 258 -10.68 -0.05 -3.76
CA LEU A 258 -9.61 -0.95 -4.19
C LEU A 258 -10.01 -1.77 -5.41
N ASN A 259 -9.18 -1.82 -6.45
CA ASN A 259 -9.48 -2.65 -7.63
C ASN A 259 -9.24 -4.15 -7.33
N GLU A 260 -10.28 -4.86 -6.86
CA GLU A 260 -10.27 -6.29 -6.47
C GLU A 260 -9.66 -7.18 -7.55
N SER A 261 -9.99 -6.91 -8.82
CA SER A 261 -9.51 -7.69 -9.96
C SER A 261 -8.00 -7.56 -10.20
N GLU A 262 -7.42 -6.41 -9.88
CA GLU A 262 -5.98 -6.16 -10.00
C GLU A 262 -5.20 -6.72 -8.81
N MET A 263 -5.77 -6.63 -7.60
CA MET A 263 -5.22 -7.22 -6.39
C MET A 263 -5.07 -8.74 -6.53
N MET A 264 -6.12 -9.41 -7.02
CA MET A 264 -6.10 -10.86 -7.27
C MET A 264 -5.06 -11.26 -8.31
N GLN A 265 -5.00 -10.57 -9.45
CA GLN A 265 -4.00 -10.84 -10.48
C GLN A 265 -2.57 -10.58 -9.99
N ARG A 266 -2.39 -9.64 -9.06
CA ARG A 266 -1.09 -9.35 -8.43
C ARG A 266 -0.67 -10.47 -7.48
N ARG A 267 -1.52 -10.86 -6.53
CA ARG A 267 -1.22 -11.98 -5.61
C ARG A 267 -0.95 -13.26 -6.36
N PHE A 268 -1.77 -13.56 -7.36
CA PHE A 268 -1.53 -14.70 -8.23
C PHE A 268 -0.19 -14.63 -8.96
N ARG A 269 0.30 -13.44 -9.35
CA ARG A 269 1.62 -13.25 -9.98
C ARG A 269 2.77 -13.69 -9.06
N GLU A 270 2.67 -13.39 -7.77
CA GLU A 270 3.66 -13.75 -6.76
C GLU A 270 3.65 -15.26 -6.53
N ILE A 271 2.45 -15.82 -6.33
CA ILE A 271 2.23 -17.26 -6.15
C ILE A 271 2.69 -18.06 -7.39
N ALA A 272 2.44 -17.57 -8.60
CA ALA A 272 2.88 -18.22 -9.84
C ALA A 272 4.42 -18.25 -10.00
N GLN A 273 5.13 -17.27 -9.44
CA GLN A 273 6.60 -17.31 -9.41
C GLN A 273 7.11 -18.32 -8.38
N ILE A 274 6.56 -18.29 -7.17
CA ILE A 274 6.95 -19.15 -6.05
C ILE A 274 6.65 -20.63 -6.36
N SER A 275 5.47 -20.91 -6.89
CA SER A 275 5.07 -22.26 -7.33
C SER A 275 5.86 -22.77 -8.53
N GLY A 276 6.63 -21.92 -9.20
CA GLY A 276 7.40 -22.25 -10.40
C GLY A 276 6.53 -22.48 -11.63
N LEU A 277 5.30 -21.93 -11.67
CA LEU A 277 4.51 -21.84 -12.91
C LEU A 277 5.22 -20.97 -13.95
N VAL A 278 5.85 -19.88 -13.51
CA VAL A 278 6.55 -18.96 -14.40
C VAL A 278 8.03 -18.89 -14.05
N PHE A 279 8.87 -19.16 -15.05
CA PHE A 279 10.31 -19.03 -14.91
C PHE A 279 10.76 -17.59 -15.17
N THR A 280 11.24 -16.90 -14.12
CA THR A 280 11.70 -15.50 -14.13
C THR A 280 13.01 -15.26 -14.90
N GLY A 281 13.70 -16.32 -15.33
CA GLY A 281 14.88 -16.25 -16.19
C GLY A 281 16.18 -16.66 -15.49
N TYR A 282 17.29 -16.55 -16.22
CA TYR A 282 18.62 -16.90 -15.71
C TYR A 282 19.36 -15.64 -15.24
N PRO A 283 20.37 -15.76 -14.36
CA PRO A 283 21.22 -14.63 -13.99
C PRO A 283 21.74 -13.87 -15.22
N GLY A 284 21.46 -12.56 -15.29
CA GLY A 284 21.81 -11.69 -16.43
C GLY A 284 20.90 -11.81 -17.66
N LYS A 285 19.91 -12.71 -17.65
CA LYS A 285 18.89 -12.93 -18.69
C LYS A 285 17.52 -13.20 -18.06
N ASN A 286 17.06 -12.26 -17.24
CA ASN A 286 15.72 -12.31 -16.68
C ASN A 286 14.69 -12.05 -17.77
N ILE A 287 13.52 -12.70 -17.67
CA ILE A 287 12.40 -12.32 -18.52
C ILE A 287 11.99 -10.90 -18.18
N THR A 288 11.52 -10.16 -19.18
CA THR A 288 11.04 -8.81 -18.90
C THR A 288 9.81 -8.90 -18.01
N THR A 289 9.65 -7.93 -17.11
CA THR A 289 8.49 -7.86 -16.24
C THR A 289 7.16 -7.88 -17.04
N LYS A 290 7.16 -7.36 -18.28
CA LYS A 290 5.98 -7.37 -19.16
C LYS A 290 5.61 -8.78 -19.60
N GLN A 291 6.62 -9.59 -19.92
CA GLN A 291 6.42 -11.00 -20.26
C GLN A 291 5.95 -11.81 -19.06
N LEU A 292 6.52 -11.56 -17.87
CA LEU A 292 6.08 -12.18 -16.62
C LEU A 292 4.59 -11.92 -16.39
N ILE A 293 4.18 -10.65 -16.42
CA ILE A 293 2.79 -10.22 -16.21
C ILE A 293 1.83 -10.89 -17.19
N ASN A 294 2.13 -10.81 -18.49
CA ASN A 294 1.26 -11.40 -19.52
C ASN A 294 1.11 -12.92 -19.33
N SER A 295 2.19 -13.61 -18.97
CA SER A 295 2.17 -15.06 -18.77
C SER A 295 1.34 -15.44 -17.54
N THR A 296 1.56 -14.75 -16.41
CA THR A 296 0.77 -14.97 -15.19
C THR A 296 -0.69 -14.59 -15.35
N LYS A 297 -1.00 -13.55 -16.13
CA LYS A 297 -2.38 -13.14 -16.40
C LYS A 297 -3.12 -14.19 -17.22
N LEU A 298 -2.47 -14.73 -18.26
CA LEU A 298 -3.05 -15.82 -19.04
C LEU A 298 -3.31 -17.05 -18.17
N MET A 299 -2.35 -17.43 -17.32
CA MET A 299 -2.51 -18.54 -16.38
C MET A 299 -3.65 -18.31 -15.40
N TYR A 300 -3.77 -17.09 -14.86
CA TYR A 300 -4.88 -16.71 -13.99
C TYR A 300 -6.22 -16.84 -14.71
N GLU A 301 -6.35 -16.34 -15.94
CA GLU A 301 -7.58 -16.43 -16.73
C GLU A 301 -7.91 -17.89 -17.07
N VAL A 302 -6.92 -18.71 -17.43
CA VAL A 302 -7.12 -20.14 -17.71
C VAL A 302 -7.60 -20.88 -16.46
N PHE A 303 -6.96 -20.67 -15.31
CA PHE A 303 -7.41 -21.34 -14.08
C PHE A 303 -8.78 -20.85 -13.66
N ARG A 304 -9.04 -19.54 -13.68
CA ARG A 304 -10.36 -19.01 -13.35
C ARG A 304 -11.47 -19.61 -14.22
N ASP A 305 -11.22 -19.77 -15.52
CA ASP A 305 -12.24 -20.19 -16.48
C ASP A 305 -12.36 -21.73 -16.61
N TYR A 306 -11.27 -22.49 -16.37
CA TYR A 306 -11.19 -23.94 -16.64
C TYR A 306 -10.77 -24.82 -15.44
N ASP A 307 -10.17 -24.24 -14.39
CA ASP A 307 -9.79 -24.94 -13.15
C ASP A 307 -10.01 -24.02 -11.93
N PRO A 308 -11.27 -23.66 -11.62
CA PRO A 308 -11.59 -22.69 -10.58
C PRO A 308 -11.24 -23.20 -9.17
N ASN A 309 -11.02 -24.51 -9.01
CA ASN A 309 -10.63 -25.13 -7.75
C ASN A 309 -9.09 -25.24 -7.59
N ASN A 310 -8.32 -24.70 -8.53
CA ASN A 310 -6.86 -24.72 -8.48
C ASN A 310 -6.33 -24.14 -7.16
N LEU A 311 -5.45 -24.87 -6.46
CA LEU A 311 -4.96 -24.43 -5.16
C LEU A 311 -4.15 -23.13 -5.21
N LEU A 312 -3.51 -22.80 -6.34
CA LEU A 312 -2.79 -21.52 -6.48
C LEU A 312 -3.76 -20.35 -6.66
N LEU A 313 -4.89 -20.59 -7.33
CA LEU A 313 -5.96 -19.60 -7.42
C LEU A 313 -6.62 -19.40 -6.06
N ARG A 314 -6.93 -20.50 -5.36
CA ARG A 314 -7.45 -20.49 -3.99
C ARG A 314 -6.50 -19.79 -3.02
N GLN A 315 -5.19 -20.07 -3.09
CA GLN A 315 -4.19 -19.38 -2.28
C GLN A 315 -4.15 -17.88 -2.60
N ALA A 316 -4.27 -17.49 -3.87
CA ALA A 316 -4.33 -16.07 -4.22
C ALA A 316 -5.57 -15.41 -3.61
N TYR A 317 -6.71 -16.11 -3.61
CA TYR A 317 -7.92 -15.65 -2.91
C TYR A 317 -7.69 -15.57 -1.41
N GLU A 318 -7.11 -16.60 -0.78
CA GLU A 318 -6.82 -16.65 0.66
C GLU A 318 -5.79 -15.60 1.11
N GLU A 319 -4.77 -15.30 0.32
CA GLU A 319 -3.80 -14.22 0.59
C GLU A 319 -4.37 -12.83 0.30
N VAL A 320 -5.33 -12.71 -0.63
CA VAL A 320 -6.19 -11.53 -0.65
C VAL A 320 -7.12 -11.53 0.55
N HIS A 321 -7.54 -12.67 1.10
CA HIS A 321 -8.28 -12.73 2.36
C HIS A 321 -7.40 -12.38 3.59
N GLU A 322 -6.07 -12.40 3.55
CA GLU A 322 -5.25 -11.74 4.59
C GLU A 322 -5.49 -10.22 4.64
N PHE A 323 -5.98 -9.60 3.56
CA PHE A 323 -6.55 -8.25 3.61
C PHE A 323 -7.74 -8.18 4.60
N GLN A 324 -8.46 -9.28 4.85
CA GLN A 324 -9.50 -9.33 5.89
C GLN A 324 -8.92 -9.25 7.30
N LEU A 325 -7.67 -9.67 7.54
CA LEU A 325 -7.02 -9.43 8.84
C LEU A 325 -6.79 -7.93 9.03
N GLU A 326 -6.38 -7.22 7.99
CA GLU A 326 -6.28 -5.77 8.04
C GLU A 326 -7.67 -5.09 8.05
N GLU A 327 -8.70 -5.67 7.40
CA GLU A 327 -10.11 -5.23 7.53
C GLU A 327 -10.58 -5.35 8.99
N ALA A 328 -10.28 -6.47 9.66
CA ALA A 328 -10.64 -6.69 11.06
C ALA A 328 -9.97 -5.67 11.98
N ARG A 329 -8.68 -5.38 11.76
CA ARG A 329 -7.95 -4.34 12.50
C ARG A 329 -8.50 -2.95 12.22
N MET A 330 -8.79 -2.65 10.95
CA MET A 330 -9.39 -1.38 10.55
C MET A 330 -10.78 -1.20 11.17
N ARG A 331 -11.61 -2.24 11.18
CA ARG A 331 -12.91 -2.25 11.85
C ARG A 331 -12.75 -1.96 13.35
N ALA A 332 -11.83 -2.64 14.03
CA ALA A 332 -11.56 -2.38 15.45
C ALA A 332 -11.07 -0.94 15.70
N ALA A 333 -10.28 -0.39 14.78
CA ALA A 333 -9.85 1.00 14.84
C ALA A 333 -11.01 1.99 14.67
N LEU A 334 -11.88 1.76 13.67
CA LEU A 334 -13.08 2.59 13.42
C LEU A 334 -14.10 2.47 14.56
N GLU A 335 -14.32 1.27 15.11
CA GLU A 335 -15.14 1.03 16.31
C GLU A 335 -14.61 1.85 17.50
N ARG A 336 -13.29 1.88 17.69
CA ARG A 336 -12.68 2.71 18.73
C ARG A 336 -12.88 4.19 18.43
N ILE A 337 -12.59 4.65 17.21
CA ILE A 337 -12.75 6.05 16.80
C ILE A 337 -14.18 6.53 17.03
N ALA A 338 -15.19 5.70 16.73
CA ALA A 338 -16.60 6.02 16.96
C ALA A 338 -16.96 6.25 18.44
N ASN A 339 -16.14 5.74 19.37
CA ASN A 339 -16.31 5.95 20.82
C ASN A 339 -15.36 7.03 21.40
N GLN A 340 -14.53 7.66 20.57
CA GLN A 340 -13.60 8.71 20.98
C GLN A 340 -14.20 10.10 20.75
N GLU A 341 -13.76 11.07 21.55
CA GLU A 341 -13.98 12.49 21.27
C GLU A 341 -13.08 12.93 20.10
N THR A 342 -13.67 13.32 18.97
CA THR A 342 -12.92 13.84 17.83
C THR A 342 -12.39 15.24 18.13
N LEU A 343 -11.07 15.38 18.16
CA LEU A 343 -10.35 16.65 18.24
C LEU A 343 -9.96 17.09 16.83
N PHE A 344 -10.74 17.99 16.23
CA PHE A 344 -10.41 18.60 14.94
C PHE A 344 -9.74 19.96 15.15
N ASN A 345 -8.44 20.05 14.84
CA ASN A 345 -7.64 21.24 15.06
C ASN A 345 -7.14 21.84 13.74
N LEU A 346 -7.47 23.12 13.51
CA LEU A 346 -6.81 23.93 12.48
C LEU A 346 -5.43 24.35 13.00
N ILE A 347 -4.38 24.04 12.24
CA ILE A 347 -2.99 24.36 12.59
C ILE A 347 -2.38 25.32 11.57
N ASP A 348 -1.48 26.20 12.03
CA ASP A 348 -0.80 27.18 11.19
C ASP A 348 0.59 26.73 10.72
N LYS A 349 1.16 25.73 11.41
CA LYS A 349 2.46 25.13 11.13
C LYS A 349 2.41 23.62 11.41
N PRO A 350 3.22 22.79 10.72
CA PRO A 350 3.34 21.37 11.02
C PRO A 350 3.65 21.13 12.50
N THR A 351 2.83 20.33 13.15
CA THR A 351 3.04 19.90 14.54
C THR A 351 4.13 18.83 14.60
N PRO A 352 4.70 18.54 15.78
CA PRO A 352 5.59 17.40 15.95
C PRO A 352 5.03 16.05 15.46
N LEU A 353 3.72 15.82 15.54
CA LEU A 353 3.08 14.63 14.97
C LEU A 353 2.91 14.74 13.45
N ALA A 354 2.53 15.90 12.90
CA ALA A 354 2.36 16.09 11.46
C ALA A 354 3.69 16.05 10.69
N PHE A 355 4.74 16.63 11.27
CA PHE A 355 5.98 16.90 10.56
C PHE A 355 6.66 15.66 9.96
N PRO A 356 6.78 14.51 10.65
CA PRO A 356 7.39 13.33 10.05
C PRO A 356 6.56 12.72 8.93
N ILE A 357 5.22 12.78 9.01
CA ILE A 357 4.32 12.36 7.92
C ILE A 357 4.54 13.25 6.69
N LEU A 358 4.58 14.57 6.90
CA LEU A 358 4.87 15.56 5.87
C LEU A 358 6.25 15.32 5.22
N VAL A 359 7.27 15.01 6.01
CA VAL A 359 8.62 14.67 5.52
C VAL A 359 8.60 13.41 4.67
N ASP A 360 7.80 12.40 5.02
CA ASP A 360 7.66 11.19 4.20
C ASP A 360 7.03 11.50 2.83
N ARG A 361 6.04 12.40 2.75
CA ARG A 361 5.54 12.93 1.46
C ARG A 361 6.65 13.60 0.63
N LEU A 362 7.54 14.36 1.28
CA LEU A 362 8.65 15.04 0.60
C LEU A 362 9.74 14.08 0.10
N ARG A 363 9.96 12.96 0.78
CA ARG A 363 10.89 11.91 0.31
C ARG A 363 10.41 11.30 -0.98
N GLU A 364 9.10 11.14 -1.11
CA GLU A 364 8.47 10.53 -2.27
C GLU A 364 8.50 11.51 -3.47
N THR A 365 8.56 12.82 -3.24
CA THR A 365 8.61 13.84 -4.30
C THR A 365 10.04 14.08 -4.79
N MET A 366 10.37 13.55 -5.97
CA MET A 366 11.66 13.80 -6.64
C MET A 366 11.83 15.28 -7.03
N GLY A 367 12.90 15.93 -6.58
CA GLY A 367 13.37 17.20 -7.13
C GLY A 367 14.88 17.37 -6.98
N ASN A 368 15.43 18.45 -7.54
CA ASN A 368 16.88 18.69 -7.63
C ASN A 368 17.53 19.14 -6.31
N GLU A 369 16.74 19.36 -5.26
CA GLU A 369 17.17 19.75 -3.93
C GLU A 369 17.21 18.52 -3.03
N SER A 370 18.26 18.38 -2.22
CA SER A 370 18.36 17.25 -1.29
C SER A 370 17.30 17.34 -0.20
N LEU A 371 16.87 16.18 0.33
CA LEU A 371 15.92 16.14 1.45
C LEU A 371 16.38 16.97 2.66
N ALA A 372 17.68 16.97 2.93
CA ALA A 372 18.27 17.74 4.02
C ALA A 372 18.13 19.26 3.82
N GLU A 373 18.28 19.74 2.59
CA GLU A 373 18.06 21.16 2.24
C GLU A 373 16.59 21.55 2.36
N ARG A 374 15.67 20.68 1.93
CA ARG A 374 14.22 20.87 2.10
C ARG A 374 13.81 20.95 3.56
N ILE A 375 14.30 20.04 4.39
CA ILE A 375 14.04 20.04 5.84
C ILE A 375 14.56 21.33 6.47
N LYS A 376 15.77 21.79 6.11
CA LYS A 376 16.31 23.06 6.60
C LYS A 376 15.47 24.26 6.17
N ARG A 377 14.95 24.27 4.93
CA ARG A 377 14.02 25.32 4.49
C ARG A 377 12.73 25.30 5.28
N MET A 378 12.15 24.14 5.52
CA MET A 378 10.95 24.00 6.35
C MET A 378 11.19 24.45 7.79
N GLN A 379 12.37 24.19 8.36
CA GLN A 379 12.75 24.75 9.67
C GLN A 379 12.84 26.28 9.66
N LEU A 380 13.11 26.92 8.52
CA LEU A 380 13.08 28.38 8.39
C LEU A 380 11.66 28.91 8.17
N ASP A 381 10.84 28.18 7.41
CA ASP A 381 9.46 28.55 7.10
C ASP A 381 8.51 28.33 8.31
N PHE A 382 8.77 27.30 9.13
CA PHE A 382 7.93 26.87 10.26
C PHE A 382 8.63 26.90 11.64
N GLY A 383 9.89 27.33 11.68
CA GLY A 383 10.66 27.50 12.92
C GLY A 383 10.10 28.53 13.88
#